data_AF-A0A915MSL0-F1
#
_entry.id   AF-A0A915MSL0-F1
#
_cell.length_a   1.000
_cell.length_b   1.000
_cell.length_c   1.000
_cell.angle_alpha   90.00
_cell.angle_beta   90.00
_cell.angle_gamma   90.00
#
_symmetry.space_group_name_H-M   'P 1'
#
loop_
_entity.id
_entity.type
_entity.pdbx_description
1 polymer ?
#
loop_
_entity_poly.entity_id
_entity_poly.type
_entity_poly.pdbx_seq_one_letter_code
_entity_poly.pdbx_strand_id
1 'polypeptide(L)'
;VETLLSSKDTDCDLPSIENLLKKHQLLEADINAHADRVANVNGQAEALMEADQLYKDSIETRMQGITERYANVKDMAKQRRENLNKAITVHQLLTDIDDEESWIK
;
A
#
# COMPACT_ATOMS: atom_id res chain seq x y z
N VAL A 1 5.11 -8.01 -3.80
CA VAL A 1 4.37 -6.90 -3.15
C VAL A 1 4.76 -5.58 -3.78
N GLU A 2 6.03 -5.15 -3.67
CA GLU A 2 6.50 -3.87 -4.24
C GLU A 2 6.19 -3.73 -5.75
N THR A 3 6.34 -4.78 -6.55
CA THR A 3 6.00 -4.77 -8.00
C THR A 3 4.50 -4.57 -8.27
N LEU A 4 3.63 -5.09 -7.42
CA LEU A 4 2.17 -4.90 -7.54
C LEU A 4 1.75 -3.49 -7.14
N LEU A 5 2.52 -2.85 -6.25
CA LEU A 5 2.25 -1.48 -5.82
C LEU A 5 2.64 -0.45 -6.89
N SER A 6 3.60 -0.79 -7.76
CA SER A 6 4.10 0.07 -8.84
C SER A 6 3.34 -0.05 -10.16
N SER A 7 2.37 -0.96 -10.32
CA SER A 7 1.65 -1.10 -11.60
C SER A 7 0.75 0.11 -11.87
N LYS A 8 0.76 0.58 -13.12
CA LYS A 8 -0.01 1.74 -13.58
C LYS A 8 -1.28 1.22 -14.25
N ASP A 9 -2.30 0.93 -13.45
CA ASP A 9 -3.54 0.29 -13.91
C ASP A 9 -4.67 1.31 -14.18
N THR A 10 -4.32 2.56 -14.49
CA THR A 10 -5.25 3.70 -14.60
C THR A 10 -5.99 3.79 -15.94
N ASP A 11 -5.69 2.90 -16.88
CA ASP A 11 -6.17 3.00 -18.27
C ASP A 11 -7.27 1.95 -18.58
N CYS A 12 -7.85 1.32 -17.56
CA CYS A 12 -8.90 0.30 -17.69
C CYS A 12 -10.31 0.88 -17.45
N ASP A 13 -11.36 0.13 -17.81
CA ASP A 13 -12.77 0.49 -17.59
C ASP A 13 -13.15 0.52 -16.10
N LEU A 14 -14.23 1.25 -15.76
CA LEU A 14 -14.68 1.46 -14.38
C LEU A 14 -14.85 0.14 -13.58
N PRO A 15 -15.52 -0.91 -14.10
CA PRO A 15 -15.63 -2.18 -13.39
C PRO A 15 -14.28 -2.85 -13.09
N SER A 16 -13.31 -2.72 -14.00
CA SER A 16 -11.96 -3.25 -13.79
C SER A 16 -11.21 -2.48 -12.70
N ILE A 17 -11.32 -1.16 -12.68
CA ILE A 17 -10.72 -0.31 -11.64
C ILE A 17 -11.33 -0.61 -10.26
N GLU A 18 -12.65 -0.79 -10.17
CA GLU A 18 -13.31 -1.20 -8.92
C GLU A 18 -12.82 -2.57 -8.42
N ASN A 19 -12.59 -3.53 -9.33
CA ASN A 19 -12.02 -4.83 -9.00
C ASN A 19 -10.59 -4.70 -8.48
N LEU A 20 -9.77 -3.86 -9.13
CA LEU A 20 -8.42 -3.54 -8.67
C LEU A 20 -8.43 -2.91 -7.27
N LEU A 21 -9.38 -2.02 -6.98
CA LEU A 21 -9.54 -1.44 -5.64
C LEU A 21 -9.90 -2.52 -4.61
N LYS A 22 -10.82 -3.43 -4.91
CA LYS A 22 -11.16 -4.56 -4.01
C LYS A 22 -9.96 -5.46 -3.74
N LYS A 23 -9.19 -5.81 -4.77
CA LYS A 23 -7.94 -6.57 -4.61
C LYS A 23 -6.91 -5.81 -3.79
N HIS A 24 -6.80 -4.50 -3.98
CA HIS A 24 -5.90 -3.63 -3.23
C HIS A 24 -6.27 -3.57 -1.74
N GLN A 25 -7.55 -3.58 -1.38
CA GLN A 25 -7.99 -3.64 0.01
C GLN A 25 -7.52 -4.91 0.72
N LEU A 26 -7.52 -6.06 0.03
CA LEU A 26 -6.95 -7.31 0.58
C LEU A 26 -5.44 -7.18 0.79
N LEU A 27 -4.73 -6.57 -0.16
CA LEU A 27 -3.30 -6.30 -0.02
C LEU A 27 -3.00 -5.35 1.15
N GLU A 28 -3.82 -4.31 1.37
CA GLU A 28 -3.69 -3.42 2.54
C GLU A 28 -3.92 -4.17 3.86
N ALA A 29 -4.89 -5.08 3.90
CA ALA A 29 -5.12 -5.93 5.07
C ALA A 29 -3.91 -6.83 5.36
N ASP A 30 -3.34 -7.46 4.32
CA ASP A 30 -2.13 -8.27 4.45
C ASP A 30 -0.94 -7.44 4.93
N ILE A 31 -0.72 -6.25 4.36
CA ILE A 31 0.33 -5.32 4.79
C ILE A 31 0.15 -4.97 6.27
N ASN A 32 -1.08 -4.65 6.70
CA ASN A 32 -1.35 -4.34 8.11
C ASN A 32 -1.12 -5.55 9.03
N ALA A 33 -1.42 -6.78 8.59
CA ALA A 33 -1.10 -8.00 9.34
C ALA A 33 0.41 -8.26 9.48
N HIS A 34 1.25 -7.59 8.69
CA HIS A 34 2.70 -7.59 8.90
C HIS A 34 3.16 -6.61 9.99
N ALA A 35 2.32 -5.65 10.42
CA ALA A 35 2.68 -4.67 11.46
C ALA A 35 3.12 -5.34 12.76
N ASP A 36 2.34 -6.31 13.25
CA ASP A 36 2.63 -7.02 14.50
C ASP A 36 3.93 -7.81 14.42
N ARG A 37 4.24 -8.37 13.24
CA ARG A 37 5.50 -9.09 13.01
C ARG A 37 6.69 -8.15 13.01
N VAL A 38 6.58 -6.98 12.38
CA VAL A 38 7.63 -5.95 12.41
C VAL A 38 7.85 -5.45 13.84
N ALA A 39 6.78 -5.18 14.58
CA ALA A 39 6.87 -4.77 15.99
C ALA A 39 7.53 -5.82 16.87
N ASN A 40 7.17 -7.11 16.69
CA ASN A 40 7.79 -8.21 17.43
C ASN A 40 9.29 -8.36 17.11
N VAL A 41 9.68 -8.29 15.83
CA VAL A 41 11.09 -8.35 15.42
C VAL A 41 11.87 -7.18 16.01
N ASN A 42 11.29 -5.97 16.04
CA ASN A 42 11.93 -4.80 16.64
C ASN A 42 12.10 -4.97 18.16
N GLY A 43 11.08 -5.46 18.87
CA GLY A 43 11.20 -5.74 20.31
C GLY A 43 12.24 -6.81 20.64
N GLN A 44 12.36 -7.86 19.82
CA GLN A 44 13.43 -8.86 19.97
C GLN A 44 14.82 -8.26 19.70
N ALA A 45 14.93 -7.39 18.69
CA ALA A 45 16.17 -6.70 18.38
C ALA A 45 16.60 -5.78 19.54
N GLU A 46 15.68 -5.02 20.14
CA GLU A 46 15.93 -4.19 21.32
C GLU A 46 16.46 -5.02 22.50
N ALA A 47 15.79 -6.12 22.84
CA ALA A 47 16.22 -7.00 23.93
C ALA A 47 17.62 -7.60 23.69
N LEU A 48 17.95 -7.97 22.45
CA LEU A 48 19.27 -8.48 22.10
C LEU A 48 20.36 -7.40 22.18
N MET A 49 20.04 -6.16 21.79
CA MET A 49 20.95 -5.03 21.89
C MET A 49 21.25 -4.63 23.34
N GLU A 50 20.31 -4.85 24.26
CA GLU A 50 20.53 -4.66 25.71
C GLU A 50 21.40 -5.77 26.32
N ALA A 51 21.25 -7.00 25.83
CA ALA A 51 21.97 -8.16 26.34
C ALA A 51 23.42 -8.26 25.84
N ASP A 52 23.71 -7.82 24.61
CA ASP A 52 25.05 -7.93 24.01
C ASP A 52 25.42 -6.70 23.15
N GLN A 53 26.41 -5.94 23.61
CA GLN A 53 26.92 -4.75 22.93
C GLN A 53 27.71 -5.08 21.65
N LEU A 54 28.25 -6.30 21.53
CA LEU A 54 29.16 -6.68 20.42
C LEU A 54 28.47 -6.62 19.05
N TYR A 55 27.18 -6.93 19.01
CA TYR A 55 26.39 -6.98 17.78
C TYR A 55 25.41 -5.82 17.63
N LYS A 56 25.41 -4.87 18.57
CA LYS A 56 24.41 -3.80 18.68
C LYS A 56 24.25 -3.02 17.37
N ASP A 57 25.33 -2.51 16.81
CA ASP A 57 25.29 -1.69 15.58
C ASP A 57 24.75 -2.48 14.38
N SER A 58 25.07 -3.77 14.29
CA SER A 58 24.60 -4.64 13.20
C SER A 58 23.10 -4.95 13.33
N ILE A 59 22.63 -5.21 14.55
CA ILE A 59 21.22 -5.45 14.87
C ILE A 59 20.42 -4.17 14.61
N GLU A 60 20.90 -3.02 15.08
CA GLU A 60 20.27 -1.72 14.88
C GLU A 60 20.11 -1.39 13.39
N THR A 61 21.18 -1.55 12.60
CA THR A 61 21.15 -1.31 11.14
C THR A 61 20.09 -2.19 10.44
N ARG A 62 20.02 -3.46 10.82
CA ARG A 62 19.03 -4.40 10.24
C ARG A 62 17.60 -4.06 10.67
N MET A 63 17.39 -3.70 11.92
CA MET A 63 16.09 -3.30 12.47
C MET A 63 15.57 -2.02 11.79
N GLN A 64 16.44 -1.02 11.63
CA GLN A 64 16.12 0.22 10.91
C GLN A 64 15.76 -0.08 9.46
N GLY A 65 16.54 -0.91 8.77
CA GLY A 65 16.25 -1.30 7.38
C GLY A 65 14.91 -2.03 7.22
N ILE A 66 14.52 -2.89 8.15
CA ILE A 66 13.19 -3.55 8.13
C ILE A 66 12.08 -2.51 8.32
N THR A 67 12.25 -1.61 9.29
CA THR A 67 11.26 -0.58 9.63
C THR A 67 11.05 0.40 8.48
N GLU A 68 12.14 0.85 7.85
CA GLU A 68 12.10 1.76 6.70
C GLU A 68 11.44 1.10 5.49
N ARG A 69 11.82 -0.15 5.16
CA ARG A 69 11.17 -0.88 4.06
C ARG A 69 9.69 -1.08 4.29
N TYR A 70 9.27 -1.38 5.51
CA TYR A 70 7.86 -1.52 5.85
C TYR A 70 7.11 -0.20 5.72
N ALA A 71 7.69 0.91 6.17
CA ALA A 71 7.13 2.25 5.99
C ALA A 71 6.96 2.59 4.50
N ASN A 72 7.98 2.35 3.68
CA ASN A 72 7.92 2.57 2.24
C ASN A 72 6.81 1.74 1.57
N VAL A 73 6.64 0.47 1.94
CA VAL A 73 5.54 -0.37 1.43
C VAL A 73 4.18 0.19 1.80
N LYS A 74 3.99 0.71 3.02
CA LYS A 74 2.74 1.35 3.43
C LYS A 74 2.46 2.62 2.63
N ASP A 75 3.46 3.45 2.41
CA ASP A 75 3.31 4.69 1.64
C ASP A 75 2.97 4.41 0.18
N MET A 76 3.63 3.43 -0.44
CA MET A 76 3.29 2.96 -1.78
C MET A 76 1.85 2.44 -1.86
N ALA A 77 1.40 1.67 -0.86
CA ALA A 77 0.03 1.17 -0.80
C ALA A 77 -1.00 2.31 -0.69
N LYS A 78 -0.73 3.30 0.16
CA LYS A 78 -1.57 4.50 0.29
C LYS A 78 -1.64 5.26 -1.04
N GLN A 79 -0.50 5.51 -1.68
CA GLN A 79 -0.45 6.23 -2.95
C GLN A 79 -1.23 5.51 -4.05
N ARG A 80 -1.11 4.17 -4.12
CA ARG A 80 -1.87 3.36 -5.08
C ARG A 80 -3.37 3.45 -4.85
N ARG A 81 -3.82 3.41 -3.59
CA ARG A 81 -5.25 3.58 -3.25
C ARG A 81 -5.77 4.95 -3.69
N GLU A 82 -5.03 6.01 -3.44
CA GLU A 82 -5.40 7.36 -3.87
C GLU A 82 -5.53 7.46 -5.40
N ASN A 83 -4.62 6.83 -6.15
CA ASN A 83 -4.68 6.80 -7.60
C ASN A 83 -5.90 6.02 -8.12
N LEU A 84 -6.20 4.86 -7.54
CA LEU A 84 -7.39 4.07 -7.90
C LEU A 84 -8.68 4.83 -7.63
N ASN A 85 -8.79 5.49 -6.47
CA ASN A 85 -9.96 6.30 -6.14
C ASN A 85 -10.14 7.49 -7.10
N LYS A 86 -9.04 8.18 -7.45
CA LYS A 86 -9.08 9.27 -8.45
C LYS A 86 -9.56 8.76 -9.80
N ALA A 87 -9.08 7.61 -10.24
CA ALA A 87 -9.50 6.99 -11.50
C ALA A 87 -11.01 6.67 -11.47
N ILE A 88 -11.52 6.08 -10.39
CA ILE A 88 -12.96 5.83 -10.20
C ILE A 88 -13.77 7.14 -10.31
N THR A 89 -13.37 8.19 -9.59
CA THR A 89 -14.07 9.48 -9.64
C THR A 89 -14.11 10.06 -11.05
N VAL A 90 -13.01 9.98 -11.80
CA VAL A 90 -12.97 10.48 -13.19
C VAL A 90 -13.90 9.68 -14.09
N HIS A 91 -13.87 8.36 -14.02
CA HIS A 91 -14.73 7.50 -14.84
C HIS A 91 -16.23 7.68 -14.50
N GLN A 92 -16.56 7.82 -13.22
CA GLN A 92 -17.93 8.11 -12.78
C GLN A 92 -18.42 9.43 -13.40
N LEU A 93 -17.63 10.49 -13.28
CA LEU A 93 -17.96 11.81 -13.83
C LEU A 93 -18.17 11.77 -15.36
N LEU A 94 -17.30 11.07 -16.09
CA LEU A 94 -17.45 10.94 -17.54
C LEU A 94 -18.74 10.19 -17.92
N THR A 95 -19.08 9.13 -17.17
CA THR A 95 -20.33 8.39 -17.38
C THR A 95 -21.54 9.27 -17.09
N ASP A 96 -21.52 10.02 -15.99
CA ASP A 96 -22.60 10.94 -15.63
C ASP A 96 -22.79 12.04 -16.71
N ILE A 97 -21.69 12.56 -17.28
CA ILE A 97 -21.74 13.53 -18.39
C ILE A 97 -22.38 12.91 -19.63
N ASP A 98 -21.95 11.71 -20.03
CA ASP A 98 -22.47 11.01 -21.21
C ASP A 98 -23.98 10.70 -21.07
N ASP A 99 -24.42 10.35 -19.86
CA ASP A 99 -25.83 10.09 -19.55
C ASP A 99 -26.68 11.36 -19.66
N GLU A 100 -26.21 12.49 -19.12
CA GLU A 100 -26.89 13.78 -19.24
C GLU A 100 -26.93 14.28 -20.70
N GLU A 101 -25.84 14.10 -21.46
CA GLU A 101 -25.82 14.42 -22.89
C GLU A 101 -26.79 13.55 -23.70
N SER A 102 -26.95 12.28 -23.32
CA SER A 102 -27.91 11.36 -23.94
C SER A 102 -29.36 11.72 -23.60
N TRP A 103 -29.63 12.15 -22.37
CA TRP A 103 -30.96 12.56 -21.91
C TRP A 103 -31.48 13.82 -22.64
N ILE A 104 -30.59 14.75 -22.97
CA ILE A 104 -30.95 16.02 -23.65
C ILE A 104 -31.33 15.80 -25.13
N LYS A 105 -30.87 14.71 -25.76
CA LYS A 105 -31.10 14.41 -27.18
C LYS A 105 -32.52 13.91 -27.44
#